data_AF-A0A970J452-F1
#
_entry.id   AF-A0A970J452-F1
#
_cell.length_a   1.000
_cell.length_b   1.000
_cell.length_c   1.000
_cell.angle_alpha   90.00
_cell.angle_beta   90.00
_cell.angle_gamma   90.00
#
_symmetry.space_group_name_H-M   'P 1'
#
loop_
_entity.id
_entity.type
_entity.pdbx_description
1 polymer ?
#
loop_
_entity_poly.entity_id
_entity_poly.type
_entity_poly.pdbx_seq_one_letter_code
_entity_poly.pdbx_strand_id
1 'polypeptide(L)'
;MFRKAIIFAGVIGIVLLFGVSVQGYHPRAVHGEILDILPEQGKVRLMTNRGMLILELEPSCLVFRGGQNVTLESVRPIQPGWYQDGIFLLNSSGRVVEVFVNYNLQEEAGFLISYDIFGEIKIMEPLD
;
A
#
# COMPACT_ATOMS: atom_id res chain seq x y z
N MET A 1 -6.11 1.49 63.69
CA MET A 1 -6.53 2.22 62.48
C MET A 1 -5.49 2.17 61.34
N PHE A 2 -4.61 1.15 61.24
CA PHE A 2 -3.44 1.17 60.34
C PHE A 2 -3.20 -0.15 59.56
N ARG A 3 -4.26 -0.89 59.19
CA ARG A 3 -4.12 -2.16 58.41
C ARG A 3 -4.68 -2.12 56.99
N LYS A 4 -5.33 -1.03 56.57
CA LYS A 4 -5.96 -0.92 55.24
C LYS A 4 -5.08 -0.22 54.18
N ALA A 5 -3.97 0.42 54.56
CA ALA A 5 -3.15 1.21 53.65
C ALA A 5 -2.12 0.39 52.84
N ILE A 6 -1.82 -0.86 53.24
CA ILE A 6 -0.75 -1.66 52.62
C ILE A 6 -1.24 -2.38 51.35
N ILE A 7 -2.54 -2.59 51.18
CA ILE A 7 -3.08 -3.38 50.06
C ILE A 7 -3.16 -2.54 48.77
N PHE A 8 -3.26 -1.20 48.87
CA PHE A 8 -3.39 -0.34 47.68
C PHE A 8 -2.05 -0.06 46.98
N ALA A 9 -0.92 -0.15 47.68
CA ALA A 9 0.40 0.12 47.09
C ALA A 9 0.91 -1.03 46.20
N GLY A 10 0.49 -2.28 46.47
CA GLY A 10 0.92 -3.45 45.69
C GLY A 10 0.27 -3.54 44.30
N VAL A 11 -0.94 -2.99 44.14
CA VAL A 11 -1.67 -3.06 42.86
C VAL A 11 -1.18 -2.01 41.86
N ILE A 12 -0.73 -0.84 42.34
CA ILE A 12 -0.21 0.22 41.47
C ILE A 12 1.17 -0.13 40.91
N GLY A 13 2.00 -0.87 41.67
CA GLY A 13 3.33 -1.30 41.22
C GLY A 13 3.34 -2.39 40.15
N ILE A 14 2.29 -3.23 40.09
CA ILE A 14 2.20 -4.34 39.12
C ILE A 14 1.68 -3.88 37.75
N VAL A 15 0.88 -2.80 37.70
CA VAL A 15 0.37 -2.25 36.43
C VAL A 15 1.47 -1.55 35.62
N LEU A 16 2.52 -1.03 36.27
CA LEU A 16 3.65 -0.36 35.59
C LEU A 16 4.65 -1.32 34.93
N LEU A 17 4.60 -2.62 35.24
CA LEU A 17 5.48 -3.63 34.63
C LEU A 17 4.94 -4.17 33.29
N PHE A 18 3.68 -3.87 32.96
CA PHE A 18 3.16 -4.01 31.61
C PHE A 18 3.23 -2.66 30.91
N GLY A 19 4.46 -2.13 30.79
CA GLY A 19 4.74 -1.11 29.80
C GLY A 19 4.39 -1.69 28.45
N VAL A 20 3.18 -1.40 27.96
CA VAL A 20 2.75 -1.73 26.61
C VAL A 20 3.75 -1.04 25.70
N SER A 21 4.69 -1.79 25.15
CA SER A 21 5.48 -1.34 24.03
C SER A 21 4.50 -1.23 22.86
N VAL A 22 3.86 -0.07 22.75
CA VAL A 22 3.25 0.38 21.50
C VAL A 22 4.44 0.60 20.56
N GLN A 23 4.92 -0.50 19.98
CA GLN A 23 5.88 -0.46 18.90
C GLN A 23 5.12 0.18 17.75
N GLY A 24 5.31 1.49 17.59
CA GLY A 24 4.66 2.30 16.58
C GLY A 24 4.75 1.58 15.25
N TYR A 25 3.60 1.23 14.68
CA TYR A 25 3.51 0.69 13.35
C TYR A 25 4.02 1.77 12.39
N HIS A 26 5.21 1.55 11.82
CA HIS A 26 5.76 2.41 10.78
C HIS A 26 5.63 1.67 9.46
N PRO A 27 4.49 1.83 8.75
CA PRO A 27 4.34 1.19 7.46
C PRO A 27 5.38 1.77 6.51
N ARG A 28 6.12 0.88 5.85
CA ARG A 28 7.06 1.27 4.81
C ARG A 28 6.30 1.38 3.50
N ALA A 29 6.33 2.54 2.85
CA ALA A 29 5.74 2.71 1.53
C ALA A 29 6.76 2.34 0.43
N VAL A 30 6.29 1.64 -0.60
CA VAL A 30 7.04 1.39 -1.85
C VAL A 30 6.25 2.00 -3.01
N HIS A 31 6.93 2.76 -3.86
CA HIS A 31 6.37 3.30 -5.09
C HIS A 31 6.97 2.59 -6.30
N GLY A 32 6.14 2.24 -7.28
CA GLY A 32 6.61 1.66 -8.53
C GLY A 32 5.49 1.32 -9.52
N GLU A 33 5.90 0.93 -10.71
CA GLU A 33 5.02 0.52 -11.80
C GLU A 33 4.64 -0.94 -11.65
N ILE A 34 3.36 -1.26 -11.82
CA ILE A 34 2.84 -2.61 -11.73
C ILE A 34 3.13 -3.33 -13.04
N LEU A 35 4.06 -4.28 -13.01
CA LEU A 35 4.39 -5.10 -14.18
C LEU A 35 3.46 -6.30 -14.30
N ASP A 36 3.08 -6.88 -13.16
CA ASP A 36 2.22 -8.07 -13.13
C ASP A 36 1.58 -8.27 -11.76
N ILE A 37 0.43 -8.92 -11.77
CA ILE A 37 -0.33 -9.30 -10.59
C ILE A 37 -0.56 -10.80 -10.67
N LEU A 38 -0.18 -11.49 -9.60
CA LEU A 38 -0.30 -12.93 -9.43
C LEU A 38 -1.25 -13.22 -8.25
N PRO A 39 -2.58 -13.08 -8.42
CA PRO A 39 -3.54 -13.18 -7.32
C PRO A 39 -3.48 -14.54 -6.63
N GLU A 40 -3.36 -15.62 -7.42
CA GLU A 40 -3.23 -17.00 -6.94
C GLU A 40 -2.01 -17.23 -6.03
N GLN A 41 -1.00 -16.36 -6.14
CA GLN A 41 0.21 -16.43 -5.32
C GLN A 41 0.24 -15.35 -4.23
N GLY A 42 -0.77 -14.48 -4.17
CA GLY A 42 -0.77 -13.29 -3.31
C GLY A 42 0.45 -12.40 -3.57
N LYS A 43 0.82 -12.18 -4.83
CA LYS A 43 2.03 -11.42 -5.18
C LYS A 43 1.76 -10.33 -6.23
N VAL A 44 2.55 -9.27 -6.13
CA VAL A 44 2.63 -8.22 -7.14
C VAL A 44 4.08 -8.00 -7.54
N ARG A 45 4.33 -7.89 -8.84
CA ARG A 45 5.65 -7.60 -9.40
C ARG A 45 5.69 -6.16 -9.86
N LEU A 46 6.69 -5.42 -9.37
CA LEU A 46 6.85 -3.99 -9.57
C LEU A 46 8.17 -3.67 -10.26
N MET A 47 8.18 -2.63 -11.08
CA MET A 47 9.40 -1.90 -11.42
C MET A 47 9.50 -0.67 -10.50
N THR A 48 10.62 -0.55 -9.80
CA THR A 48 10.93 0.64 -8.98
C THR A 48 12.15 1.35 -9.57
N ASN A 49 12.45 2.55 -9.08
CA ASN A 49 13.70 3.24 -9.41
C ASN A 49 14.97 2.47 -8.98
N ARG A 50 14.84 1.45 -8.12
CA ARG A 50 15.93 0.57 -7.67
C ARG A 50 15.93 -0.78 -8.39
N GLY A 51 15.08 -0.97 -9.39
CA GLY A 51 14.92 -2.20 -10.15
C GLY A 51 13.64 -2.97 -9.79
N MET A 52 13.58 -4.20 -10.27
CA MET A 52 12.40 -5.07 -10.10
C MET A 52 12.26 -5.54 -8.66
N LEU A 53 11.03 -5.50 -8.14
CA LEU A 53 10.67 -6.01 -6.83
C LEU A 53 9.46 -6.94 -6.94
N ILE A 54 9.44 -8.00 -6.14
CA ILE A 54 8.23 -8.83 -5.95
C ILE A 54 7.81 -8.66 -4.50
N LEU A 55 6.58 -8.19 -4.30
CA LEU A 55 5.98 -8.00 -2.99
C LEU A 55 4.93 -9.08 -2.73
N GLU A 56 4.86 -9.56 -1.48
CA GLU A 56 3.79 -10.43 -1.01
C GLU A 56 2.65 -9.59 -0.45
N LEU A 57 1.42 -9.99 -0.75
CA LEU A 57 0.19 -9.35 -0.27
C LEU A 57 -0.29 -10.05 1.00
N GLU A 58 -0.79 -9.28 1.96
CA GLU A 58 -1.62 -9.83 3.02
C GLU A 58 -2.93 -10.36 2.44
N PRO A 59 -3.52 -11.44 2.98
CA PRO A 59 -4.81 -11.96 2.51
C PRO A 59 -5.95 -10.92 2.60
N SER A 60 -5.85 -9.98 3.53
CA SER A 60 -6.79 -8.87 3.72
C SER A 60 -6.34 -7.56 3.05
N CYS A 61 -5.43 -7.63 2.07
CA CYS A 61 -4.93 -6.45 1.39
C CYS A 61 -6.08 -5.67 0.74
N LEU A 62 -6.14 -4.37 0.99
CA LEU A 62 -7.11 -3.47 0.36
C LEU A 62 -6.46 -2.77 -0.82
N VAL A 63 -7.24 -2.54 -1.89
CA VAL A 63 -6.74 -1.88 -3.10
C VAL A 63 -7.64 -0.70 -3.41
N PHE A 64 -7.09 0.51 -3.40
CA PHE A 64 -7.84 1.74 -3.58
C PHE A 64 -7.53 2.38 -4.92
N ARG A 65 -8.58 2.78 -5.65
CA ARG A 65 -8.51 3.63 -6.83
C ARG A 65 -9.46 4.82 -6.65
N GLY A 66 -8.93 6.05 -6.68
CA GLY A 66 -9.74 7.26 -6.49
C GLY A 66 -10.54 7.27 -5.17
N GLY A 67 -10.00 6.67 -4.11
CA GLY A 67 -10.66 6.52 -2.81
C GLY A 67 -11.70 5.40 -2.72
N GLN A 68 -11.95 4.65 -3.80
CA GLN A 68 -12.85 3.49 -3.79
C GLN A 68 -12.06 2.19 -3.72
N ASN A 69 -12.56 1.21 -2.97
CA ASN A 69 -11.96 -0.12 -2.93
C ASN A 69 -12.27 -0.86 -4.23
N VAL A 70 -11.24 -1.41 -4.89
CA VAL A 70 -11.32 -2.13 -6.15
C VAL A 70 -10.68 -3.52 -5.99
N THR A 71 -10.90 -4.41 -6.96
CA THR A 71 -10.24 -5.72 -6.94
C THR A 71 -8.79 -5.60 -7.39
N LEU A 72 -7.93 -6.48 -6.87
CA LEU A 72 -6.52 -6.55 -7.27
C LEU A 72 -6.38 -6.83 -8.77
N GLU A 73 -7.25 -7.65 -9.36
CA GLU A 73 -7.26 -7.96 -10.79
C GLU A 73 -7.52 -6.73 -11.66
N SER A 74 -8.24 -5.73 -11.15
CA SER A 74 -8.53 -4.49 -11.89
C SER A 74 -7.30 -3.60 -12.11
N VAL A 75 -6.19 -3.94 -11.46
CA VAL A 75 -4.93 -3.19 -11.47
C VAL A 75 -3.92 -3.78 -12.45
N ARG A 76 -4.30 -4.81 -13.20
CA ARG A 76 -3.45 -5.37 -14.26
C ARG A 76 -3.09 -4.29 -15.31
N PRO A 77 -1.89 -4.35 -15.89
CA PRO A 77 -1.54 -3.50 -17.03
C PRO A 77 -2.50 -3.71 -18.19
N ILE A 78 -2.79 -2.65 -18.94
CA ILE A 78 -3.69 -2.71 -20.10
C ILE A 78 -2.98 -3.32 -21.29
N GLN A 79 -1.73 -2.90 -21.51
CA GLN A 79 -0.85 -3.46 -22.54
C GLN A 79 0.62 -3.30 -22.11
N PRO A 80 1.56 -4.03 -22.72
CA PRO A 80 2.99 -3.84 -22.46
C PRO A 80 3.39 -2.37 -22.68
N GLY A 81 4.14 -1.80 -21.73
CA GLY A 81 4.53 -0.38 -21.74
C GLY A 81 3.50 0.57 -21.13
N TRP A 82 2.26 0.12 -20.89
CA TRP A 82 1.19 0.91 -20.26
C TRP A 82 0.92 0.41 -18.84
N TYR A 83 1.91 0.61 -17.97
CA TYR A 83 1.89 0.15 -16.58
C TYR A 83 1.23 1.18 -15.66
N GLN A 84 0.41 0.70 -14.73
CA GLN A 84 -0.19 1.53 -13.68
C GLN A 84 0.84 1.79 -12.59
N ASP A 85 0.92 3.03 -12.11
CA ASP A 85 1.70 3.36 -10.92
C ASP A 85 0.92 2.98 -9.65
N GLY A 86 1.66 2.59 -8.63
CA GLY A 86 1.08 2.23 -7.33
C GLY A 86 1.97 2.60 -6.16
N ILE A 87 1.33 2.95 -5.04
CA ILE A 87 1.94 3.01 -3.71
C ILE A 87 1.49 1.80 -2.92
N PHE A 88 2.46 1.06 -2.39
CA PHE A 88 2.27 -0.17 -1.63
C PHE A 88 2.67 0.08 -0.19
N LEU A 89 1.71 0.05 0.73
CA LEU A 89 1.99 0.15 2.16
C LEU A 89 2.27 -1.24 2.73
N LEU A 90 3.44 -1.39 3.31
CA LEU A 90 3.91 -2.62 3.93
C LEU A 90 3.67 -2.62 5.43
N ASN A 91 3.30 -3.78 5.97
CA ASN A 91 3.30 -4.01 7.41
C ASN A 91 4.71 -4.27 7.97
N SER A 92 4.81 -4.47 9.28
CA SER A 92 6.06 -4.77 9.96
C SER A 92 6.73 -6.06 9.50
N SER A 93 5.97 -6.99 8.92
CA SER A 93 6.46 -8.23 8.31
C SER A 93 6.90 -8.05 6.85
N GLY A 94 6.76 -6.86 6.28
CA GLY A 94 7.10 -6.56 4.90
C GLY A 94 6.06 -7.01 3.87
N ARG A 95 4.84 -7.37 4.31
CA ARG A 95 3.72 -7.74 3.43
C ARG A 95 2.85 -6.52 3.14
N VAL A 96 2.32 -6.43 1.93
CA VAL A 96 1.45 -5.32 1.49
C VAL A 96 0.09 -5.44 2.16
N VAL A 97 -0.32 -4.40 2.87
CA VAL A 97 -1.65 -4.31 3.50
C VAL A 97 -2.60 -3.41 2.71
N GLU A 98 -2.07 -2.40 2.03
CA GLU A 98 -2.84 -1.45 1.25
C GLU A 98 -2.10 -1.10 -0.03
N VAL A 99 -2.85 -1.01 -1.12
CA VAL A 99 -2.37 -0.56 -2.42
C VAL A 99 -3.17 0.64 -2.83
N PHE A 100 -2.50 1.74 -3.15
CA PHE A 100 -3.12 2.91 -3.77
C PHE A 100 -2.68 2.94 -5.22
N VAL A 101 -3.64 2.81 -6.12
CA VAL A 101 -3.41 2.91 -7.55
C VAL A 101 -4.22 4.06 -8.10
N ASN A 102 -3.65 4.74 -9.08
CA ASN A 102 -4.41 5.67 -9.87
C ASN A 102 -4.09 5.41 -11.34
N TYR A 103 -5.15 5.32 -12.12
CA TYR A 103 -5.04 5.17 -13.54
C TYR A 103 -6.02 6.14 -14.17
N ASN A 104 -5.47 7.16 -14.81
CA ASN A 104 -6.24 8.23 -15.41
C ASN A 104 -5.83 8.33 -16.89
N LEU A 105 -6.71 7.84 -17.76
CA LEU A 105 -6.64 8.10 -19.19
C LEU A 105 -7.64 9.17 -19.58
N GLN A 106 -7.18 10.12 -20.38
CA GLN A 106 -8.01 11.15 -20.95
C GLN A 106 -7.70 11.31 -22.43
N GLU A 107 -8.74 11.55 -23.21
CA GLU A 107 -8.59 12.00 -24.60
C GLU A 107 -8.59 13.53 -24.60
N GLU A 108 -7.48 14.13 -25.04
CA GLU A 108 -7.30 15.58 -25.06
C GLU A 108 -6.63 16.01 -26.36
N ALA A 109 -7.26 16.92 -27.09
CA ALA A 109 -6.72 17.54 -28.32
C ALA A 109 -6.20 16.55 -29.38
N GLY A 110 -6.83 15.38 -29.52
CA GLY A 110 -6.40 14.34 -30.47
C GLY A 110 -5.30 13.42 -29.93
N PHE A 111 -5.07 13.40 -28.62
CA PHE A 111 -4.13 12.52 -27.94
C PHE A 111 -4.83 11.70 -26.86
N LEU A 112 -4.35 10.48 -26.66
CA LEU A 112 -4.61 9.67 -25.48
C LEU A 112 -3.50 9.94 -24.45
N ILE A 113 -3.86 10.55 -23.33
CA ILE A 113 -2.94 10.96 -22.27
C ILE A 113 -3.14 10.06 -21.06
N SER A 114 -2.06 9.43 -20.58
CA SER A 114 -2.01 8.71 -19.32
C SER A 114 -1.28 9.54 -18.28
N TYR A 115 -1.90 9.71 -17.12
CA TYR A 115 -1.29 10.38 -15.97
C TYR A 115 -0.81 9.38 -14.93
N ASP A 116 0.28 9.72 -14.23
CA ASP A 116 0.75 8.98 -13.06
C ASP A 116 -0.12 9.26 -11.82
N ILE A 117 0.22 8.64 -10.68
CA ILE A 117 -0.56 8.83 -9.44
C ILE A 117 -0.48 10.24 -8.85
N PHE A 118 0.52 11.04 -9.26
CA PHE A 118 0.73 12.41 -8.80
C PHE A 118 0.08 13.43 -9.74
N GLY A 119 -0.47 12.98 -10.87
CA GLY A 119 -1.14 13.82 -11.86
C GLY A 119 -0.21 14.33 -12.97
N GLU A 120 1.00 13.79 -13.08
CA GLU A 120 1.95 14.15 -14.13
C GLU A 120 1.69 13.31 -15.39
N ILE A 121 1.96 13.87 -16.57
CA ILE A 121 1.83 13.15 -17.84
C ILE A 121 2.91 12.07 -17.90
N LYS A 122 2.46 10.82 -18.01
CA LYS A 122 3.31 9.64 -18.11
C LYS A 122 3.47 9.17 -19.55
N ILE A 123 2.36 9.09 -20.29
CA ILE A 123 2.32 8.67 -21.70
C ILE A 123 1.39 9.62 -22.44
N MET A 124 1.76 9.98 -23.67
CA MET A 124 0.94 10.76 -24.58
C MET A 124 1.10 10.17 -25.98
N GLU A 125 0.03 9.57 -26.50
CA GLU A 125 0.01 8.97 -27.83
C GLU A 125 -1.04 9.67 -28.70
N PRO A 126 -0.76 9.93 -29.98
CA PRO A 126 -1.78 10.49 -30.89
C PRO A 126 -2.91 9.48 -31.10
N LEU A 127 -4.14 9.99 -31.19
CA LEU A 127 -5.30 9.24 -31.65
C LEU A 127 -5.26 9.26 -33.19
N ASP A 128 -5.02 8.10 -33.81
CA ASP A 128 -5.02 7.93 -35.27
C ASP A 128 -6.39 8.22 -35.91
#